data_AF-A0A0R1X5E7-F1
#
_entry.id   AF-A0A0R1X5E7-F1
#
_cell.length_a   1.000
_cell.length_b   1.000
_cell.length_c   1.000
_cell.angle_alpha   90.00
_cell.angle_beta   90.00
_cell.angle_gamma   90.00
#
_symmetry.space_group_name_H-M   'P 1'
#
loop_
_entity.id
_entity.type
_entity.pdbx_description
1 polymer ?
#
loop_
_entity_poly.entity_id
_entity_poly.type
_entity_poly.pdbx_seq_one_letter_code
_entity_poly.pdbx_strand_id
1 'polypeptide(L)'
;MYHKAFQLLSSSPLISGFKGFRTLDEGLKIAKILEKAGVTALHVDTGCYEQWYQAITTIYSPEASKLDVQKAVKRVVNIPVLGDGKLKNPLTAKKVVADGDLDYVGLAKQMLADSFWFKKVKAGHTDDIVPCIGCNECLAAGFSGKHYYCTVNPLCYAEKAFRLPQKNGEKRAVLIIGGGSAGMEAAITAKKRGFEATIWEKSNRLGGLLWAASAPAFKHDVKNLLNYLITQCNKDGVNVIYDKEATKADLKRL
;
A
#
# COMPACT_ATOMS: atom_id res chain seq x y z
N MET A 1 -2.47 -39.38 -10.15
CA MET A 1 -3.37 -39.32 -8.96
C MET A 1 -3.36 -37.90 -8.42
N TYR A 2 -4.32 -37.06 -8.82
CA TYR A 2 -4.49 -35.73 -8.25
C TYR A 2 -5.20 -35.89 -6.91
N HIS A 3 -4.46 -35.98 -5.80
CA HIS A 3 -5.07 -35.73 -4.50
C HIS A 3 -5.54 -34.27 -4.52
N LYS A 4 -6.85 -34.07 -4.66
CA LYS A 4 -7.55 -32.86 -4.24
C LYS A 4 -7.39 -32.73 -2.72
N ALA A 5 -6.19 -32.36 -2.26
CA ALA A 5 -5.99 -31.89 -0.91
C ALA A 5 -6.71 -30.54 -0.83
N PHE A 6 -7.76 -30.46 -0.01
CA PHE A 6 -8.36 -29.19 0.35
C PHE A 6 -7.24 -28.33 0.96
N GLN A 7 -6.85 -27.24 0.31
CA GLN A 7 -5.77 -26.40 0.80
C GLN A 7 -6.23 -25.73 2.10
N LEU A 8 -5.74 -26.23 3.24
CA LEU A 8 -6.04 -25.66 4.54
C LEU A 8 -4.93 -24.68 4.91
N LEU A 9 -5.21 -23.39 4.73
CA LEU A 9 -4.36 -22.31 5.21
C LEU A 9 -4.78 -21.96 6.63
N SER A 10 -3.88 -22.15 7.60
CA SER A 10 -4.08 -21.59 8.94
C SER A 10 -3.47 -20.20 9.00
N SER A 11 -4.30 -19.19 9.25
CA SER A 11 -3.87 -17.83 9.56
C SER A 11 -4.12 -17.59 11.04
N SER A 12 -3.07 -17.38 11.81
CA SER A 12 -3.19 -17.15 13.24
C SER A 12 -2.05 -16.29 13.74
N PRO A 13 -2.32 -15.37 14.68
CA PRO A 13 -1.24 -14.74 15.40
C PRO A 13 -0.55 -15.82 16.22
N LEU A 14 0.68 -16.20 15.88
CA LEU A 14 1.42 -17.23 16.63
C LEU A 14 2.11 -16.64 17.87
N ILE A 15 2.18 -15.31 17.94
CA ILE A 15 2.61 -14.56 19.12
C ILE A 15 1.63 -13.41 19.34
N SER A 16 1.23 -13.19 20.59
CA SER A 16 0.31 -12.10 20.94
C SER A 16 0.99 -10.80 21.34
N GLY A 17 2.25 -10.84 21.79
CA GLY A 17 3.03 -9.66 22.16
C GLY A 17 2.61 -8.95 23.46
N PHE A 18 1.63 -9.50 24.18
CA PHE A 18 1.12 -8.99 25.45
C PHE A 18 1.41 -9.97 26.59
N LYS A 19 1.77 -9.45 27.77
CA LYS A 19 2.10 -10.28 28.94
C LYS A 19 0.87 -11.08 29.38
N GLY A 20 1.04 -12.40 29.54
CA GLY A 20 -0.05 -13.32 29.91
C GLY A 20 -0.82 -13.90 28.73
N PHE A 21 -0.45 -13.57 27.50
CA PHE A 21 -0.98 -14.17 26.28
C PHE A 21 0.07 -15.08 25.64
N ARG A 22 -0.22 -15.60 24.44
CA ARG A 22 0.63 -16.56 23.72
C ARG A 22 2.02 -16.01 23.45
N THR A 23 3.00 -16.77 23.91
CA THR A 23 4.44 -16.58 23.73
C THR A 23 4.92 -17.14 22.39
N LEU A 24 6.14 -16.77 21.96
CA LEU A 24 6.75 -17.34 20.77
C LEU A 24 6.90 -18.86 20.88
N ASP A 25 7.36 -19.37 22.03
CA ASP A 25 7.57 -20.81 22.25
C ASP A 25 6.27 -21.61 22.12
N GLU A 26 5.16 -21.08 22.62
CA GLU A 26 3.84 -21.66 22.41
C GLU A 26 3.42 -21.61 20.94
N GLY A 27 3.68 -20.48 20.26
CA GLY A 27 3.46 -20.32 18.82
C GLY A 27 4.20 -21.36 17.97
N LEU A 28 5.47 -21.62 18.28
CA LEU A 28 6.28 -22.62 17.59
C LEU A 28 5.74 -24.05 17.82
N LYS A 29 5.27 -24.36 19.04
CA LYS A 29 4.60 -25.63 19.34
C LYS A 29 3.30 -25.78 18.56
N ILE A 30 2.48 -24.72 18.51
CA ILE A 30 1.23 -24.69 17.74
C ILE A 30 1.51 -24.91 16.26
N ALA A 31 2.53 -24.26 15.69
CA ALA A 31 2.89 -24.44 14.28
C ALA A 31 3.19 -25.92 13.94
N LYS A 32 3.95 -26.63 14.78
CA LYS A 32 4.21 -28.07 14.62
C LYS A 32 2.95 -28.93 14.78
N ILE A 33 2.07 -28.58 15.72
CA ILE A 33 0.79 -29.29 15.90
C ILE A 33 -0.08 -29.13 14.65
N LEU A 34 -0.16 -27.92 14.08
CA LEU A 34 -0.91 -27.64 12.86
C LEU A 34 -0.32 -28.37 11.65
N GLU A 35 1.01 -28.38 11.50
CA GLU A 35 1.69 -29.18 10.47
C GLU A 35 1.34 -30.67 10.60
N LYS A 36 1.44 -31.24 11.82
CA LYS A 36 1.07 -32.64 12.08
C LYS A 36 -0.41 -32.92 11.79
N ALA A 37 -1.27 -31.94 11.99
CA ALA A 37 -2.69 -32.03 11.66
C ALA A 37 -2.98 -31.95 10.14
N GLY A 38 -1.96 -31.71 9.30
CA GLY A 38 -2.06 -31.76 7.84
C GLY A 38 -2.42 -30.44 7.17
N VAL A 39 -2.19 -29.28 7.81
CA VAL A 39 -2.33 -27.98 7.12
C VAL A 39 -1.35 -27.89 5.95
N THR A 40 -1.77 -27.28 4.85
CA THR A 40 -0.96 -27.22 3.62
C THR A 40 0.10 -26.13 3.70
N ALA A 41 -0.20 -25.04 4.40
CA ALA A 41 0.70 -23.92 4.60
C ALA A 41 0.29 -23.13 5.86
N LEU A 42 1.22 -22.34 6.39
CA LEU A 42 0.96 -21.44 7.51
C LEU A 42 1.07 -19.99 7.04
N HIS A 43 0.04 -19.18 7.29
CA HIS A 43 0.17 -17.73 7.25
C HIS A 43 0.44 -17.24 8.68
N VAL A 44 1.64 -16.71 8.88
CA VAL A 44 2.16 -16.37 10.20
C VAL A 44 2.00 -14.88 10.46
N ASP A 45 1.16 -14.58 11.44
CA ASP A 45 0.89 -13.23 11.92
C ASP A 45 1.35 -13.07 13.39
N THR A 46 1.33 -11.83 13.89
CA THR A 46 1.65 -11.45 15.26
C THR A 46 0.50 -10.62 15.87
N GLY A 47 0.53 -10.36 17.17
CA GLY A 47 -0.43 -9.51 17.86
C GLY A 47 -1.76 -10.18 18.23
N CYS A 48 -2.69 -9.36 18.70
CA CYS A 48 -4.06 -9.73 19.02
C CYS A 48 -4.94 -8.47 18.95
N TYR A 49 -6.24 -8.58 19.21
CA TYR A 49 -7.13 -7.41 19.18
C TYR A 49 -6.81 -6.39 20.27
N GLU A 50 -6.31 -6.85 21.43
CA GLU A 50 -5.82 -6.01 22.53
C GLU A 50 -4.54 -5.25 22.16
N GLN A 51 -3.76 -5.75 21.19
CA GLN A 51 -2.56 -5.11 20.64
C GLN A 51 -2.61 -5.02 19.12
N TRP A 52 -3.64 -4.33 18.63
CA TRP A 52 -3.97 -4.36 17.20
C TRP A 52 -2.87 -3.85 16.28
N TYR A 53 -2.05 -2.91 16.75
CA TYR A 53 -0.95 -2.33 15.97
C TYR A 53 0.19 -3.32 15.67
N GLN A 54 0.23 -4.47 16.38
CA GLN A 54 1.14 -5.57 16.08
C GLN A 54 0.58 -6.48 14.99
N ALA A 55 -0.71 -6.82 15.07
CA ALA A 55 -1.40 -7.61 14.05
C ALA A 55 -1.58 -6.84 12.74
N ILE A 56 -1.87 -5.55 12.84
CA ILE A 56 -2.08 -4.70 11.69
C ILE A 56 -1.07 -3.59 11.72
N THR A 57 -0.10 -3.69 10.81
CA THR A 57 0.93 -2.66 10.65
C THR A 57 0.31 -1.27 10.55
N THR A 58 0.99 -0.27 11.08
CA THR A 58 0.55 1.13 11.07
C THR A 58 1.60 1.98 10.35
N ILE A 59 1.37 3.28 10.24
CA ILE A 59 2.38 4.22 9.76
C ILE A 59 3.69 4.13 10.57
N TYR A 60 3.60 3.75 11.85
CA TYR A 60 4.75 3.62 12.76
C TYR A 60 5.55 2.33 12.59
N SER A 61 4.96 1.29 11.99
CA SER A 61 5.64 0.01 11.85
C SER A 61 6.80 0.11 10.83
N PRO A 62 7.97 -0.48 11.13
CA PRO A 62 9.04 -0.57 10.14
C PRO A 62 8.66 -1.49 8.99
N GLU A 63 9.43 -1.44 7.91
CA GLU A 63 9.35 -2.44 6.84
C GLU A 63 9.73 -3.83 7.37
N ALA A 64 9.07 -4.88 6.89
CA ALA A 64 9.27 -6.26 7.34
C ALA A 64 9.10 -6.47 8.86
N SER A 65 8.21 -5.71 9.51
CA SER A 65 8.12 -5.62 10.99
C SER A 65 7.78 -6.93 11.72
N LYS A 66 7.35 -7.97 11.00
CA LYS A 66 6.96 -9.28 11.57
C LYS A 66 7.93 -10.40 11.22
N LEU A 67 8.98 -10.08 10.46
CA LEU A 67 9.80 -11.08 9.79
C LEU A 67 10.54 -12.00 10.76
N ASP A 68 10.98 -11.50 11.91
CA ASP A 68 11.71 -12.32 12.89
C ASP A 68 10.87 -13.50 13.42
N VAL A 69 9.59 -13.25 13.70
CA VAL A 69 8.65 -14.30 14.14
C VAL A 69 8.37 -15.28 13.02
N GLN A 70 8.19 -14.77 11.81
CA GLN A 70 7.95 -15.58 10.62
C GLN A 70 9.14 -16.50 10.31
N LYS A 71 10.37 -15.99 10.40
CA LYS A 71 11.62 -16.76 10.29
C LYS A 71 11.70 -17.85 11.36
N ALA A 72 11.36 -17.53 12.61
CA ALA A 72 11.38 -18.50 13.70
C ALA A 72 10.43 -19.67 13.43
N VAL A 73 9.23 -19.40 12.90
CA VAL A 73 8.28 -20.44 12.49
C VAL A 73 8.78 -21.23 11.29
N LYS A 74 9.30 -20.55 10.26
CA LYS A 74 9.88 -21.19 9.06
C LYS A 74 11.00 -22.18 9.38
N ARG A 75 11.77 -21.96 10.45
CA ARG A 75 12.83 -22.87 10.91
C ARG A 75 12.34 -24.15 11.56
N VAL A 76 11.08 -24.22 12.00
CA VAL A 76 10.57 -25.34 12.81
C VAL A 76 9.51 -26.19 12.12
N VAL A 77 9.09 -25.82 10.90
CA VAL A 77 8.13 -26.55 10.05
C VAL A 77 8.73 -26.81 8.67
N ASN A 78 8.24 -27.84 7.98
CA ASN A 78 8.66 -28.23 6.63
C ASN A 78 7.65 -27.81 5.55
N ILE A 79 6.44 -27.41 5.95
CA ILE A 79 5.43 -26.85 5.06
C ILE A 79 5.70 -25.38 4.70
N PRO A 80 5.13 -24.86 3.58
CA PRO A 80 5.26 -23.46 3.21
C PRO A 80 4.75 -22.49 4.27
N VAL A 81 5.48 -21.38 4.44
CA VAL A 81 5.17 -20.27 5.34
C VAL A 81 4.99 -18.99 4.53
N LEU A 82 3.85 -18.34 4.74
CA LEU A 82 3.49 -17.04 4.22
C LEU A 82 3.59 -16.00 5.34
N GLY A 83 4.00 -14.79 5.00
CA GLY A 83 4.09 -13.70 5.96
C GLY A 83 3.75 -12.35 5.36
N ASP A 84 3.08 -11.51 6.14
CA ASP A 84 2.86 -10.10 5.86
C ASP A 84 3.74 -9.21 6.77
N GLY A 85 3.47 -7.90 6.83
CA GLY A 85 4.24 -6.98 7.69
C GLY A 85 4.99 -5.90 6.93
N LYS A 86 4.28 -5.15 6.07
CA LYS A 86 4.83 -4.09 5.21
C LYS A 86 5.84 -4.54 4.15
N LEU A 87 5.80 -5.78 3.70
CA LEU A 87 6.63 -6.32 2.60
C LEU A 87 6.20 -5.82 1.19
N LYS A 88 5.76 -4.57 1.08
CA LYS A 88 5.25 -3.95 -0.16
C LYS A 88 6.34 -3.49 -1.13
N ASN A 89 7.57 -3.33 -0.62
CA ASN A 89 8.74 -2.99 -1.44
C ASN A 89 9.15 -4.25 -2.24
N PRO A 90 9.15 -4.20 -3.58
CA PRO A 90 9.49 -5.38 -4.40
C PRO A 90 10.89 -5.94 -4.15
N LEU A 91 11.87 -5.08 -3.84
CA LEU A 91 13.25 -5.52 -3.58
C LEU A 91 13.34 -6.31 -2.28
N THR A 92 12.71 -5.80 -1.22
CA THR A 92 12.66 -6.48 0.08
C THR A 92 11.84 -7.76 0.00
N ALA A 93 10.67 -7.72 -0.64
CA ALA A 93 9.85 -8.92 -0.87
C ALA A 93 10.64 -10.02 -1.61
N LYS A 94 11.35 -9.64 -2.68
CA LYS A 94 12.22 -10.56 -3.42
C LYS A 94 13.34 -11.11 -2.55
N LYS A 95 14.00 -10.27 -1.76
CA LYS A 95 15.09 -10.66 -0.87
C LYS A 95 14.62 -11.67 0.18
N VAL A 96 13.51 -11.38 0.85
CA VAL A 96 12.93 -12.25 1.89
C VAL A 96 12.63 -13.65 1.37
N VAL A 97 12.10 -13.77 0.15
CA VAL A 97 11.86 -15.08 -0.49
C VAL A 97 13.17 -15.74 -0.92
N ALA A 98 14.09 -14.98 -1.52
CA ALA A 98 15.38 -15.51 -1.98
C ALA A 98 16.26 -16.02 -0.84
N ASP A 99 16.20 -15.38 0.33
CA ASP A 99 16.93 -15.78 1.53
C ASP A 99 16.27 -16.99 2.24
N GLY A 100 15.10 -17.45 1.79
CA GLY A 100 14.36 -18.57 2.38
C GLY A 100 13.65 -18.23 3.70
N ASP A 101 13.54 -16.94 4.03
CA ASP A 101 12.88 -16.48 5.26
C ASP A 101 11.34 -16.67 5.20
N LEU A 102 10.77 -16.63 4.00
CA LEU A 102 9.37 -16.93 3.69
C LEU A 102 9.27 -17.63 2.33
N ASP A 103 8.27 -18.47 2.13
CA ASP A 103 7.96 -19.03 0.80
C ASP A 103 7.07 -18.09 -0.02
N TYR A 104 6.20 -17.32 0.67
CA TYR A 104 5.34 -16.33 0.03
C TYR A 104 5.22 -15.05 0.85
N VAL A 105 5.14 -13.93 0.13
CA VAL A 105 4.87 -12.62 0.72
C VAL A 105 3.39 -12.28 0.61
N GLY A 106 2.77 -11.99 1.75
CA GLY A 106 1.39 -11.54 1.87
C GLY A 106 1.30 -10.02 1.69
N LEU A 107 0.49 -9.59 0.71
CA LEU A 107 0.17 -8.17 0.48
C LEU A 107 -1.32 -7.93 0.74
N ALA A 108 -1.65 -7.35 1.90
CA ALA A 108 -3.03 -6.97 2.22
C ALA A 108 -3.31 -5.52 1.78
N LYS A 109 -3.00 -4.53 2.63
CA LYS A 109 -3.28 -3.11 2.35
C LYS A 109 -2.59 -2.57 1.10
N GLN A 110 -1.48 -3.17 0.68
CA GLN A 110 -0.84 -2.81 -0.58
C GLN A 110 -1.71 -3.15 -1.79
N MET A 111 -2.50 -4.24 -1.73
CA MET A 111 -3.44 -4.58 -2.80
C MET A 111 -4.66 -3.68 -2.83
N LEU A 112 -5.02 -3.05 -1.71
CA LEU A 112 -6.02 -1.97 -1.66
C LEU A 112 -5.48 -0.69 -2.31
N ALA A 113 -4.21 -0.35 -2.05
CA ALA A 113 -3.55 0.80 -2.66
C ALA A 113 -3.29 0.60 -4.16
N ASP A 114 -2.89 -0.60 -4.58
CA ASP A 114 -2.55 -0.91 -5.96
C ASP A 114 -2.85 -2.36 -6.33
N SER A 115 -4.01 -2.59 -6.94
CA SER A 115 -4.42 -3.92 -7.41
C SER A 115 -3.57 -4.44 -8.57
N PHE A 116 -2.77 -3.59 -9.20
CA PHE A 116 -1.87 -3.94 -10.30
C PHE A 116 -0.41 -4.14 -9.87
N TRP A 117 -0.12 -4.11 -8.56
CA TRP A 117 1.23 -4.24 -8.00
C TRP A 117 2.02 -5.38 -8.66
N PHE A 118 1.46 -6.59 -8.73
CA PHE A 118 2.15 -7.76 -9.31
C PHE A 118 2.49 -7.57 -10.80
N LYS A 119 1.60 -6.94 -11.57
CA LYS A 119 1.85 -6.71 -13.00
C LYS A 119 2.96 -5.68 -13.18
N LYS A 120 2.97 -4.63 -12.37
CA LYS A 120 4.00 -3.58 -12.39
C LYS A 120 5.36 -4.12 -11.98
N VAL A 121 5.42 -4.93 -10.91
CA VAL A 121 6.66 -5.60 -10.47
C VAL A 121 7.19 -6.52 -11.56
N LYS A 122 6.34 -7.36 -12.15
CA LYS A 122 6.75 -8.26 -13.25
C LYS A 122 7.27 -7.51 -14.47
N ALA A 123 6.72 -6.34 -14.76
CA ALA A 123 7.15 -5.48 -15.88
C ALA A 123 8.37 -4.60 -15.55
N GLY A 124 8.88 -4.62 -14.30
CA GLY A 124 9.96 -3.72 -13.87
C GLY A 124 9.54 -2.26 -13.67
N HIS A 125 8.24 -1.97 -13.64
CA HIS A 125 7.67 -0.62 -13.49
C HIS A 125 7.42 -0.28 -12.02
N THR A 126 8.46 -0.38 -11.18
CA THR A 126 8.30 -0.21 -9.72
C THR A 126 7.91 1.20 -9.32
N ASP A 127 8.31 2.21 -10.09
CA ASP A 127 7.97 3.62 -9.83
C ASP A 127 6.50 3.95 -10.11
N ASP A 128 5.78 3.05 -10.77
CA ASP A 128 4.34 3.17 -11.02
C ASP A 128 3.49 2.53 -9.91
N ILE A 129 4.12 1.92 -8.92
CA ILE A 129 3.41 1.29 -7.81
C ILE A 129 2.87 2.36 -6.88
N VAL A 130 1.54 2.37 -6.65
CA VAL A 130 0.93 3.28 -5.68
C VAL A 130 1.30 2.81 -4.27
N PRO A 131 2.03 3.59 -3.47
CA PRO A 131 2.53 3.13 -2.19
C PRO A 131 1.43 3.14 -1.13
N CYS A 132 1.18 2.00 -0.48
CA CYS A 132 0.35 1.99 0.73
C CYS A 132 1.05 2.76 1.86
N ILE A 133 0.41 3.81 2.37
CA ILE A 133 1.01 4.70 3.37
C ILE A 133 0.84 4.23 4.83
N GLY A 134 0.19 3.08 5.06
CA GLY A 134 -0.03 2.56 6.42
C GLY A 134 -0.95 3.41 7.30
N CYS A 135 -1.77 4.30 6.73
CA CYS A 135 -2.65 5.21 7.47
C CYS A 135 -3.79 4.51 8.23
N ASN A 136 -4.13 3.28 7.84
CA ASN A 136 -5.24 2.49 8.41
C ASN A 136 -6.64 3.12 8.28
N GLU A 137 -6.82 4.13 7.42
CA GLU A 137 -8.16 4.66 7.06
C GLU A 137 -9.10 3.57 6.52
N CYS A 138 -8.56 2.63 5.74
CA CYS A 138 -9.30 1.46 5.28
C CYS A 138 -9.88 0.62 6.43
N LEU A 139 -9.16 0.51 7.56
CA LEU A 139 -9.64 -0.22 8.73
C LEU A 139 -10.63 0.60 9.52
N ALA A 140 -10.36 1.90 9.71
CA ALA A 140 -11.29 2.82 10.36
C ALA A 140 -12.66 2.82 9.68
N ALA A 141 -12.69 2.79 8.34
CA ALA A 141 -13.92 2.65 7.56
C ALA A 141 -14.68 1.36 7.90
N GLY A 142 -13.98 0.21 7.87
CA GLY A 142 -14.57 -1.08 8.17
C GLY A 142 -15.15 -1.17 9.59
N PHE A 143 -14.41 -0.70 10.60
CA PHE A 143 -14.90 -0.72 11.99
C PHE A 143 -16.04 0.26 12.25
N SER A 144 -16.15 1.30 11.44
CA SER A 144 -17.27 2.24 11.51
C SER A 144 -18.51 1.75 10.75
N GLY A 145 -18.49 0.54 10.19
CA GLY A 145 -19.56 0.03 9.33
C GLY A 145 -19.74 0.82 8.03
N LYS A 146 -18.75 1.63 7.64
CA LYS A 146 -18.76 2.43 6.41
C LYS A 146 -18.21 1.60 5.26
N HIS A 147 -18.49 2.06 4.04
CA HIS A 147 -17.87 1.49 2.85
C HIS A 147 -16.35 1.62 2.92
N TYR A 148 -15.63 0.55 2.58
CA TYR A 148 -14.17 0.56 2.55
C TYR A 148 -13.65 1.55 1.51
N TYR A 149 -12.58 2.26 1.83
CA TYR A 149 -11.85 3.12 0.90
C TYR A 149 -10.35 3.07 1.19
N CYS A 150 -9.55 3.61 0.27
CA CYS A 150 -8.12 3.79 0.45
C CYS A 150 -7.74 5.25 0.24
N THR A 151 -6.94 5.83 1.15
CA THR A 151 -6.49 7.23 1.04
C THR A 151 -5.75 7.53 -0.26
N VAL A 152 -5.05 6.54 -0.81
CA VAL A 152 -4.17 6.73 -1.99
C VAL A 152 -4.74 6.08 -3.26
N ASN A 153 -5.85 5.37 -3.14
CA ASN A 153 -6.54 4.77 -4.27
C ASN A 153 -8.04 5.10 -4.18
N PRO A 154 -8.49 6.16 -4.85
CA PRO A 154 -9.89 6.60 -4.80
C PRO A 154 -10.85 5.58 -5.44
N LEU A 155 -10.34 4.62 -6.22
CA LEU A 155 -11.15 3.57 -6.86
C LEU A 155 -11.30 2.31 -6.01
N CYS A 156 -10.57 2.19 -4.90
CA CYS A 156 -10.63 1.03 -4.01
C CYS A 156 -12.08 0.77 -3.54
N TYR A 157 -12.62 -0.41 -3.82
CA TYR A 157 -14.03 -0.79 -3.60
C TYR A 157 -15.07 0.05 -4.36
N ALA A 158 -14.64 0.88 -5.29
CA ALA A 158 -15.46 1.78 -6.10
C ALA A 158 -15.25 1.54 -7.61
N GLU A 159 -14.57 0.45 -7.98
CA GLU A 159 -14.03 0.20 -9.32
C GLU A 159 -15.12 0.05 -10.38
N LYS A 160 -16.35 -0.32 -10.00
CA LYS A 160 -17.49 -0.40 -10.91
C LYS A 160 -18.25 0.92 -11.00
N ALA A 161 -18.48 1.57 -9.86
CA ALA A 161 -19.29 2.79 -9.77
C ALA A 161 -18.56 4.01 -10.32
N PHE A 162 -17.24 4.09 -10.13
CA PHE A 162 -16.41 5.24 -10.49
C PHE A 162 -15.31 4.88 -11.50
N ARG A 163 -15.63 3.98 -12.44
CA ARG A 163 -14.70 3.66 -13.54
C ARG A 163 -14.20 4.94 -14.20
N LEU A 164 -12.89 5.02 -14.40
CA LEU A 164 -12.32 6.13 -15.15
C LEU A 164 -12.96 6.14 -16.54
N PRO A 165 -13.60 7.24 -16.97
CA PRO A 165 -14.23 7.32 -18.27
C PRO A 165 -13.21 7.11 -19.40
N GLN A 166 -13.70 6.65 -20.56
CA GLN A 166 -12.91 6.56 -21.79
C GLN A 166 -12.20 7.89 -22.09
N LYS A 167 -11.04 7.80 -22.74
CA LYS A 167 -10.30 8.98 -23.20
C LYS A 167 -11.21 9.80 -24.12
N ASN A 168 -11.39 11.06 -23.76
CA ASN A 168 -12.15 12.02 -24.56
C ASN A 168 -11.62 13.44 -24.41
N GLY A 169 -10.49 13.63 -23.72
CA GLY A 169 -9.92 14.94 -23.42
C GLY A 169 -9.14 15.57 -24.57
N GLU A 170 -8.95 14.86 -25.67
CA GLU A 170 -8.16 15.32 -26.82
C GLU A 170 -8.66 16.71 -27.28
N LYS A 171 -7.72 17.66 -27.42
CA LYS A 171 -7.96 19.09 -27.75
C LYS A 171 -8.60 19.95 -26.63
N ARG A 172 -8.68 19.46 -25.40
CA ARG A 172 -9.19 20.24 -24.26
C ARG A 172 -8.11 20.42 -23.20
N ALA A 173 -7.97 21.65 -22.72
CA ALA A 173 -7.11 21.99 -21.60
C ALA A 173 -7.89 21.98 -20.28
N VAL A 174 -7.21 21.61 -19.19
CA VAL A 174 -7.70 21.73 -17.82
C VAL A 174 -6.64 22.45 -17.01
N LEU A 175 -7.06 23.54 -16.35
CA LEU A 175 -6.25 24.24 -15.37
C LEU A 175 -6.60 23.73 -13.96
N ILE A 176 -5.58 23.32 -13.22
CA ILE A 176 -5.66 22.89 -11.83
C ILE A 176 -4.95 23.94 -10.97
N ILE A 177 -5.65 24.47 -9.96
CA ILE A 177 -5.07 25.44 -9.03
C ILE A 177 -4.61 24.72 -7.75
N GLY A 178 -3.30 24.70 -7.53
CA GLY A 178 -2.62 24.07 -6.41
C GLY A 178 -2.01 22.71 -6.76
N GLY A 179 -0.73 22.54 -6.47
CA GLY A 179 0.07 21.33 -6.66
C GLY A 179 0.12 20.42 -5.43
N GLY A 180 -0.91 20.44 -4.58
CA GLY A 180 -1.07 19.49 -3.48
C GLY A 180 -1.46 18.09 -3.95
N SER A 181 -1.71 17.16 -3.02
CA SER A 181 -2.12 15.78 -3.34
C SER A 181 -3.35 15.72 -4.26
N ALA A 182 -4.39 16.50 -3.94
CA ALA A 182 -5.61 16.56 -4.74
C ALA A 182 -5.36 17.10 -6.16
N GLY A 183 -4.55 18.17 -6.29
CA GLY A 183 -4.25 18.77 -7.58
C GLY A 183 -3.39 17.87 -8.47
N MET A 184 -2.38 17.20 -7.88
CA MET A 184 -1.57 16.22 -8.61
C MET A 184 -2.42 15.04 -9.08
N GLU A 185 -3.26 14.45 -8.22
CA GLU A 185 -4.13 13.33 -8.61
C GLU A 185 -5.16 13.73 -9.68
N ALA A 186 -5.72 14.95 -9.58
CA ALA A 186 -6.61 15.50 -10.60
C ALA A 186 -5.90 15.67 -11.95
N ALA A 187 -4.67 16.21 -11.96
CA ALA A 187 -3.88 16.39 -13.16
C ALA A 187 -3.48 15.05 -13.80
N ILE A 188 -3.00 14.09 -13.01
CA ILE A 188 -2.70 12.71 -13.43
C ILE A 188 -3.95 12.08 -14.07
N THR A 189 -5.10 12.19 -13.41
CA THR A 189 -6.37 11.67 -13.92
C THR A 189 -6.79 12.36 -15.23
N ALA A 190 -6.62 13.67 -15.34
CA ALA A 190 -6.90 14.42 -16.55
C ALA A 190 -5.99 13.98 -17.71
N LYS A 191 -4.68 13.82 -17.48
CA LYS A 191 -3.74 13.31 -18.50
C LYS A 191 -4.10 11.90 -18.94
N LYS A 192 -4.48 11.00 -18.02
CA LYS A 192 -4.99 9.65 -18.34
C LYS A 192 -6.23 9.68 -19.23
N ARG A 193 -7.08 10.70 -19.10
CA ARG A 193 -8.26 10.93 -19.95
C ARG A 193 -7.96 11.67 -21.27
N GLY A 194 -6.70 12.06 -21.51
CA GLY A 194 -6.23 12.70 -22.74
C GLY A 194 -6.32 14.23 -22.75
N PHE A 195 -6.55 14.88 -21.62
CA PHE A 195 -6.57 16.35 -21.53
C PHE A 195 -5.14 16.93 -21.49
N GLU A 196 -4.99 18.18 -21.89
CA GLU A 196 -3.82 18.98 -21.57
C GLU A 196 -3.97 19.56 -20.15
N ALA A 197 -3.31 18.94 -19.17
CA ALA A 197 -3.39 19.38 -17.78
C ALA A 197 -2.25 20.35 -17.43
N THR A 198 -2.59 21.52 -16.89
CA THR A 198 -1.65 22.48 -16.30
C THR A 198 -1.95 22.68 -14.82
N ILE A 199 -0.94 22.64 -13.96
CA ILE A 199 -1.02 23.02 -12.55
C ILE A 199 -0.42 24.41 -12.37
N TRP A 200 -1.14 25.32 -11.71
CA TRP A 200 -0.56 26.52 -11.11
C TRP A 200 -0.29 26.26 -9.62
N GLU A 201 0.98 26.29 -9.23
CA GLU A 201 1.41 26.11 -7.85
C GLU A 201 2.06 27.39 -7.36
N LYS A 202 1.60 27.90 -6.22
CA LYS A 202 2.07 29.17 -5.66
C LYS A 202 3.49 29.10 -5.11
N SER A 203 3.96 27.91 -4.75
CA SER A 203 5.31 27.67 -4.29
C SER A 203 6.22 27.16 -5.40
N ASN A 204 7.51 27.03 -5.09
CA ASN A 204 8.52 26.49 -6.00
C ASN A 204 8.56 24.95 -6.06
N ARG A 205 7.57 24.25 -5.48
CA ARG A 205 7.55 22.78 -5.44
C ARG A 205 6.13 22.21 -5.35
N LEU A 206 5.93 21.04 -5.98
CA LEU A 206 4.72 20.24 -5.79
C LEU A 206 4.70 19.58 -4.41
N GLY A 207 3.51 19.17 -3.96
CA GLY A 207 3.29 18.36 -2.76
C GLY A 207 2.34 18.98 -1.75
N GLY A 208 2.27 20.31 -1.66
CA GLY A 208 1.45 21.02 -0.68
C GLY A 208 1.64 20.47 0.74
N LEU A 209 0.54 20.11 1.41
CA LEU A 209 0.55 19.59 2.78
C LEU A 209 1.29 18.24 2.94
N LEU A 210 1.55 17.49 1.87
CA LEU A 210 2.30 16.24 1.97
C LEU A 210 3.72 16.44 2.49
N TRP A 211 4.34 17.60 2.28
CA TRP A 211 5.65 17.91 2.85
C TRP A 211 5.63 17.94 4.38
N ALA A 212 4.67 18.65 4.97
CA ALA A 212 4.50 18.67 6.42
C ALA A 212 4.04 17.30 6.95
N ALA A 213 3.12 16.65 6.25
CA ALA A 213 2.61 15.34 6.64
C ALA A 213 3.69 14.24 6.61
N SER A 214 4.72 14.36 5.76
CA SER A 214 5.83 13.41 5.64
C SER A 214 7.10 13.84 6.38
N ALA A 215 7.10 14.99 7.06
CA ALA A 215 8.28 15.51 7.74
C ALA A 215 8.83 14.60 8.86
N PRO A 216 8.00 13.94 9.70
CA PRO A 216 8.52 13.01 10.70
C PRO A 216 9.15 11.79 10.05
N ALA A 217 10.36 11.40 10.49
CA ALA A 217 11.14 10.32 9.87
C ALA A 217 10.39 8.98 9.78
N PHE A 218 9.57 8.64 10.78
CA PHE A 218 8.76 7.42 10.77
C PHE A 218 7.65 7.43 9.71
N LYS A 219 7.30 8.59 9.13
CA LYS A 219 6.30 8.74 8.05
C LYS A 219 6.92 8.64 6.65
N HIS A 220 8.04 7.93 6.49
CA HIS A 220 8.68 7.66 5.19
C HIS A 220 7.70 7.12 4.14
N ASP A 221 6.70 6.35 4.55
CA ASP A 221 5.63 5.86 3.69
C ASP A 221 4.80 6.99 3.03
N VAL A 222 4.54 8.08 3.76
CA VAL A 222 3.87 9.28 3.21
C VAL A 222 4.81 10.04 2.28
N LYS A 223 6.12 10.03 2.58
CA LYS A 223 7.14 10.60 1.69
C LYS A 223 7.19 9.84 0.36
N ASN A 224 7.03 8.51 0.39
CA ASN A 224 6.95 7.68 -0.81
C ASN A 224 5.72 8.05 -1.66
N LEU A 225 4.56 8.33 -1.05
CA LEU A 225 3.38 8.82 -1.79
C LEU A 225 3.64 10.17 -2.46
N LEU A 226 4.27 11.10 -1.75
CA LEU A 226 4.65 12.40 -2.31
C LEU A 226 5.57 12.23 -3.53
N ASN A 227 6.61 11.42 -3.40
CA ASN A 227 7.55 11.16 -4.49
C ASN A 227 6.86 10.45 -5.66
N TYR A 228 5.95 9.51 -5.39
CA TYR A 228 5.13 8.83 -6.39
C TYR A 228 4.29 9.84 -7.18
N LEU A 229 3.52 10.71 -6.52
CA LEU A 229 2.66 11.68 -7.21
C LEU A 229 3.48 12.64 -8.09
N ILE A 230 4.61 13.14 -7.60
CA ILE A 230 5.53 13.97 -8.39
C ILE A 230 6.03 13.21 -9.61
N THR A 231 6.47 11.96 -9.42
CA THR A 231 6.96 11.10 -10.50
C THR A 231 5.89 10.86 -11.55
N GLN A 232 4.65 10.57 -11.14
CA GLN A 232 3.54 10.37 -12.07
C GLN A 232 3.16 11.65 -12.82
N CYS A 233 3.14 12.82 -12.17
CA CYS A 233 2.95 14.09 -12.87
C CYS A 233 4.01 14.30 -13.97
N ASN A 234 5.27 14.01 -13.67
CA ASN A 234 6.36 14.13 -14.63
C ASN A 234 6.21 13.11 -15.79
N LYS A 235 5.96 11.83 -15.48
CA LYS A 235 5.81 10.77 -16.48
C LYS A 235 4.61 10.98 -17.40
N ASP A 236 3.50 11.48 -16.84
CA ASP A 236 2.30 11.76 -17.62
C ASP A 236 2.44 13.06 -18.43
N GLY A 237 3.48 13.88 -18.18
CA GLY A 237 3.71 15.15 -18.87
C GLY A 237 2.71 16.24 -18.44
N VAL A 238 2.39 16.31 -17.15
CA VAL A 238 1.63 17.43 -16.57
C VAL A 238 2.48 18.69 -16.67
N ASN A 239 1.92 19.76 -17.23
CA ASN A 239 2.58 21.06 -17.22
C ASN A 239 2.44 21.71 -15.85
N VAL A 240 3.53 22.20 -15.25
CA VAL A 240 3.49 22.79 -13.91
C VAL A 240 4.14 24.17 -13.96
N ILE A 241 3.38 25.19 -13.58
CA ILE A 241 3.86 26.55 -13.44
C ILE A 241 4.01 26.82 -11.95
N TYR A 242 5.27 26.84 -11.50
CA TYR A 242 5.65 27.18 -10.14
C TYR A 242 5.61 28.69 -9.92
N ASP A 243 5.63 29.09 -8.64
CA ASP A 243 5.61 30.49 -8.22
C ASP A 243 4.46 31.29 -8.85
N LYS A 244 3.36 30.60 -9.18
CA LYS A 244 2.16 31.15 -9.81
C LYS A 244 0.97 31.02 -8.85
N GLU A 245 0.74 32.09 -8.10
CA GLU A 245 -0.51 32.25 -7.37
C GLU A 245 -1.64 32.63 -8.34
N ALA A 246 -2.75 31.90 -8.25
CA ALA A 246 -3.93 32.15 -9.07
C ALA A 246 -4.77 33.29 -8.48
N THR A 247 -5.05 34.32 -9.28
CA THR A 247 -5.96 35.40 -8.88
C THR A 247 -7.30 35.30 -9.62
N LYS A 248 -8.34 35.95 -9.08
CA LYS A 248 -9.63 36.07 -9.78
C LYS A 248 -9.49 36.73 -11.16
N ALA A 249 -8.53 37.65 -11.31
CA ALA A 249 -8.28 38.34 -12.58
C ALA A 249 -7.67 37.41 -13.63
N ASP A 250 -6.77 36.51 -13.23
CA ASP A 250 -6.21 35.49 -14.11
C ASP A 250 -7.32 34.56 -14.64
N LEU A 251 -8.22 34.10 -13.77
CA LEU A 251 -9.27 33.15 -14.13
C LEU A 251 -10.35 33.72 -15.05
N LYS A 252 -10.60 35.04 -15.02
CA LYS A 252 -11.55 35.70 -15.92
C LYS A 252 -11.03 35.85 -17.36
N ARG A 253 -9.72 35.65 -17.58
CA ARG A 253 -9.06 35.82 -18.87
C ARG A 253 -8.90 34.50 -19.63
N LEU A 254 -9.30 33.38 -19.02
CA LEU A 254 -9.30 32.03 -19.58
C LEU A 254 -10.68 31.70 -20.17
#